data_AF-A0A9N9ATA1-F1
#
_entry.id   AF-A0A9N9ATA1-F1
#
_cell.length_a   1.000
_cell.length_b   1.000
_cell.length_c   1.000
_cell.angle_alpha   90.00
_cell.angle_beta   90.00
_cell.angle_gamma   90.00
#
_symmetry.space_group_name_H-M   'P 1'
#
loop_
_entity.id
_entity.type
_entity.pdbx_description
1 polymer ?
#
loop_
_entity_poly.entity_id
_entity_poly.type
_entity_poly.pdbx_seq_one_letter_code
_entity_poly.pdbx_strand_id
1 'polypeptide(L)'
;WDSFYFLHITEEGYIFEQEHAFFPLYPLLTRGLGNSFLPILGHSLTYKQILIFSGVLISNVSFVLASINLYSLRLFNDEKFAFITSMFYIITPSCMFMSAMYTESLFAFLSFLGMRLFAEKKYWKSAVVWLLASSTRSNGIVYIGFFFYELLIREMVEMNFMLLMKRLMKATLLSIITASGFFAFQLYGYDEYCILLAPIRPWCYSELPILYPFVQKHYWNCGFLRYYEVKQIPNFLLASPMIALSLFGIYKYANYDYKRVLSLGLTQTRSLKSDTGTSHIISSKTSLNEENIRSSQYQSTSSYFSNVILPFIYLWTALLLYAITSMHIQVITRFFSSQPTVYWFASYLFINSLEKDGDRSINYSSMKDYHHDKIGNETRLKEGYKPDNGAVNMENDRMYPDEGHDRECSNEDSKIKDEKKDNERFELGHIVISYFILYGVSGIILFAAFFPPA
;
A
#
# COMPACT_ATOMS: atom_id res chain seq x y z
N TRP A 1 -23.95 -6.00 4.63
CA TRP A 1 -24.33 -5.96 6.04
C TRP A 1 -24.16 -4.53 6.58
N ASP A 2 -22.99 -3.87 6.51
CA ASP A 2 -22.82 -2.47 6.97
C ASP A 2 -23.72 -1.48 6.22
N SER A 3 -24.01 -1.71 4.93
CA SER A 3 -24.94 -0.86 4.15
C SER A 3 -26.33 -0.72 4.76
N PHE A 4 -26.80 -1.71 5.54
CA PHE A 4 -28.07 -1.60 6.25
C PHE A 4 -28.02 -0.50 7.32
N TYR A 5 -26.91 -0.42 8.08
CA TYR A 5 -26.71 0.65 9.06
C TYR A 5 -26.52 2.00 8.38
N PHE A 6 -25.70 2.08 7.32
CA PHE A 6 -25.54 3.34 6.60
C PHE A 6 -26.87 3.85 6.03
N LEU A 7 -27.70 2.96 5.47
CA LEU A 7 -29.01 3.33 4.94
C LEU A 7 -29.95 3.80 6.05
N HIS A 8 -30.04 3.06 7.16
CA HIS A 8 -30.88 3.43 8.30
C HIS A 8 -30.45 4.79 8.90
N ILE A 9 -29.15 5.00 9.13
CA ILE A 9 -28.61 6.28 9.62
C ILE A 9 -28.89 7.42 8.64
N THR A 10 -28.84 7.15 7.33
CA THR A 10 -29.16 8.15 6.29
C THR A 10 -30.65 8.47 6.24
N GLU A 11 -31.52 7.52 6.57
CA GLU A 11 -32.97 7.71 6.59
C GLU A 11 -33.42 8.41 7.87
N GLU A 12 -33.11 7.83 9.02
CA GLU A 12 -33.67 8.21 10.33
C GLU A 12 -32.68 8.96 11.23
N GLY A 13 -31.38 8.91 10.93
CA GLY A 13 -30.33 9.45 11.81
C GLY A 13 -29.85 8.40 12.82
N TYR A 14 -29.14 8.85 13.85
CA TYR A 14 -28.59 7.97 14.88
C TYR A 14 -29.65 7.67 15.93
N ILE A 15 -30.32 6.53 15.82
CA ILE A 15 -31.32 6.07 16.80
C ILE A 15 -30.67 5.14 17.80
N PHE A 16 -29.84 4.22 17.32
CA PHE A 16 -29.29 3.15 18.16
C PHE A 16 -27.83 3.41 18.56
N GLU A 17 -27.46 3.02 19.78
CA GLU A 17 -26.10 3.24 20.29
C GLU A 17 -25.04 2.50 19.43
N GLN A 18 -25.36 1.30 18.93
CA GLN A 18 -24.43 0.56 18.06
C GLN A 18 -24.10 1.27 16.74
N GLU A 19 -24.95 2.18 16.29
CA GLU A 19 -24.78 2.93 15.04
C GLU A 19 -23.62 3.91 15.11
N HIS A 20 -23.22 4.31 16.32
CA HIS A 20 -22.10 5.22 16.55
C HIS A 20 -20.73 4.60 16.23
N ALA A 21 -20.68 3.33 15.81
CA ALA A 21 -19.53 2.77 15.11
C ALA A 21 -19.36 3.30 13.68
N PHE A 22 -20.46 3.74 13.05
CA PHE A 22 -20.50 4.28 11.69
C PHE A 22 -20.51 5.81 11.76
N PHE A 23 -19.50 6.41 11.15
CA PHE A 23 -19.22 7.84 11.30
C PHE A 23 -20.08 8.69 10.35
N PRO A 24 -20.33 9.97 10.71
CA PRO A 24 -21.45 10.73 10.17
C PRO A 24 -21.24 11.29 8.76
N LEU A 25 -20.00 11.49 8.30
CA LEU A 25 -19.77 12.22 7.04
C LEU A 25 -20.41 11.50 5.84
N TYR A 26 -20.29 10.18 5.75
CA TYR A 26 -20.84 9.43 4.63
C TYR A 26 -22.39 9.46 4.60
N PRO A 27 -23.11 9.10 5.67
CA PRO A 27 -24.56 9.26 5.74
C PRO A 27 -25.04 10.69 5.45
N LEU A 28 -24.35 11.71 5.98
CA LEU A 28 -24.72 13.11 5.76
C LEU A 28 -24.59 13.51 4.28
N LEU A 29 -23.50 13.11 3.62
CA LEU A 29 -23.32 13.33 2.17
C LEU A 29 -24.38 12.59 1.36
N THR A 30 -24.68 11.34 1.73
CA THR A 30 -25.72 10.55 1.06
C THR A 30 -27.10 11.18 1.21
N ARG A 31 -27.47 11.63 2.42
CA ARG A 31 -28.74 12.33 2.67
C ARG A 31 -28.82 13.64 1.90
N GLY A 32 -27.76 14.44 1.92
CA GLY A 32 -27.70 15.71 1.19
C GLY A 32 -27.86 15.53 -0.32
N LEU A 33 -27.16 14.56 -0.90
CA LEU A 33 -27.26 14.25 -2.33
C LEU A 33 -28.64 13.63 -2.67
N GLY A 34 -29.16 12.74 -1.83
CA GLY A 34 -30.47 12.12 -2.01
C GLY A 34 -31.60 13.15 -1.99
N ASN A 35 -31.56 14.08 -1.04
CA ASN A 35 -32.52 15.19 -0.98
C ASN A 35 -32.42 16.12 -2.19
N SER A 36 -31.24 16.23 -2.81
CA SER A 36 -31.05 17.00 -4.05
C SER A 36 -31.62 16.28 -5.28
N PHE A 37 -31.63 14.95 -5.28
CA PHE A 37 -32.27 14.14 -6.33
C PHE A 37 -33.76 13.91 -6.13
N LEU A 38 -34.28 14.09 -4.92
CA LEU A 38 -35.67 13.85 -4.58
C LEU A 38 -36.67 14.62 -5.48
N PRO A 39 -36.47 15.91 -5.81
CA PRO A 39 -37.37 16.62 -6.72
C PRO A 39 -37.36 16.07 -8.15
N ILE A 40 -36.27 15.43 -8.58
CA ILE A 40 -36.07 14.96 -9.96
C ILE A 40 -36.56 13.51 -10.12
N LEU A 41 -36.22 12.65 -9.16
CA LEU A 41 -36.45 11.21 -9.23
C LEU A 41 -37.59 10.72 -8.33
N GLY A 42 -38.13 11.57 -7.46
CA GLY A 42 -39.18 11.23 -6.49
C GLY A 42 -40.52 10.82 -7.11
N HIS A 43 -40.73 11.10 -8.39
CA HIS A 43 -41.91 10.61 -9.12
C HIS A 43 -41.80 9.14 -9.53
N SER A 44 -40.59 8.59 -9.65
CA SER A 44 -40.35 7.23 -10.16
C SER A 44 -39.75 6.28 -9.12
N LEU A 45 -39.04 6.83 -8.13
CA LEU A 45 -38.33 6.05 -7.11
C LEU A 45 -38.78 6.43 -5.71
N THR A 46 -38.81 5.44 -4.83
CA THR A 46 -39.02 5.67 -3.39
C THR A 46 -37.83 6.41 -2.78
N TYR A 47 -38.06 7.13 -1.67
CA TYR A 47 -36.99 7.86 -0.98
C TYR A 47 -35.79 6.95 -0.64
N LYS A 48 -36.07 5.75 -0.13
CA LYS A 48 -35.06 4.73 0.18
C LYS A 48 -34.22 4.33 -1.05
N GLN A 49 -34.85 4.13 -2.20
CA GLN A 49 -34.13 3.83 -3.45
C GLN A 49 -33.24 4.99 -3.89
N ILE A 50 -33.70 6.24 -3.72
CA ILE A 50 -32.91 7.44 -4.04
C ILE A 50 -31.69 7.53 -3.12
N LEU A 51 -31.85 7.27 -1.81
CA LEU A 51 -30.72 7.26 -0.87
C LEU A 51 -29.69 6.19 -1.22
N ILE A 52 -30.13 4.97 -1.55
CA ILE A 52 -29.23 3.89 -2.00
C ILE A 52 -28.47 4.32 -3.26
N PHE A 53 -29.18 4.89 -4.24
CA PHE A 53 -28.57 5.38 -5.48
C PHE A 53 -27.53 6.48 -5.20
N SER A 54 -27.84 7.45 -4.35
CA SER A 54 -26.90 8.50 -3.93
C SER A 54 -25.68 7.93 -3.21
N GLY A 55 -25.85 6.94 -2.34
CA GLY A 55 -24.75 6.30 -1.61
C GLY A 55 -23.81 5.56 -2.56
N VAL A 56 -24.36 4.76 -3.48
CA VAL A 56 -23.60 4.06 -4.54
C VAL A 56 -22.88 5.07 -5.44
N LEU A 57 -23.54 6.16 -5.83
CA LEU A 57 -22.91 7.19 -6.65
C LEU A 57 -21.72 7.85 -5.95
N ILE A 58 -21.87 8.23 -4.67
CA ILE A 58 -20.78 8.78 -3.86
C ILE A 58 -19.62 7.79 -3.76
N SER A 59 -19.90 6.51 -3.50
CA SER A 59 -18.88 5.47 -3.42
C SER A 59 -18.09 5.34 -4.73
N ASN A 60 -18.77 5.26 -5.88
CA ASN A 60 -18.12 5.07 -7.17
C ASN A 60 -17.34 6.31 -7.63
N VAL A 61 -17.89 7.52 -7.44
CA VAL A 61 -17.16 8.77 -7.74
C VAL A 61 -15.91 8.86 -6.85
N SER A 62 -16.05 8.58 -5.55
CA SER A 62 -14.92 8.58 -4.63
C SER A 62 -13.88 7.52 -5.00
N PHE A 63 -14.31 6.34 -5.47
CA PHE A 63 -13.40 5.28 -5.91
C PHE A 63 -12.51 5.73 -7.08
N VAL A 64 -13.10 6.38 -8.08
CA VAL A 64 -12.38 6.95 -9.23
C VAL A 64 -11.45 8.08 -8.78
N LEU A 65 -11.93 8.99 -7.92
CA LEU A 65 -11.09 10.08 -7.40
C LEU A 65 -9.93 9.55 -6.56
N ALA A 66 -10.13 8.47 -5.81
CA ALA A 66 -9.08 7.81 -5.04
C ALA A 66 -8.01 7.23 -5.97
N SER A 67 -8.38 6.52 -7.04
CA SER A 67 -7.41 5.95 -7.99
C SER A 67 -6.59 7.03 -8.70
N ILE A 68 -7.23 8.15 -9.08
CA ILE A 68 -6.55 9.32 -9.66
C ILE A 68 -5.55 9.93 -8.67
N ASN A 69 -5.93 10.07 -7.40
CA ASN A 69 -5.03 10.63 -6.38
C ASN A 69 -3.88 9.68 -6.04
N LEU A 70 -4.11 8.37 -6.05
CA LEU A 70 -3.06 7.37 -5.86
C LEU A 70 -2.06 7.38 -7.02
N TYR A 71 -2.54 7.47 -8.26
CA TYR A 71 -1.69 7.66 -9.45
C TYR A 71 -0.91 8.99 -9.38
N SER A 72 -1.58 10.06 -8.97
CA SER A 72 -1.00 11.39 -8.88
C SER A 72 -0.08 11.58 -7.67
N LEU A 73 -0.01 10.61 -6.77
CA LEU A 73 0.90 10.59 -5.63
C LEU A 73 2.31 10.28 -6.17
N ARG A 74 2.89 11.25 -6.89
CA ARG A 74 4.18 11.19 -7.59
C ARG A 74 5.36 11.25 -6.62
N LEU A 75 5.37 10.39 -5.60
CA LEU A 75 6.49 10.29 -4.66
C LEU A 75 7.77 9.77 -5.33
N PHE A 76 7.65 9.13 -6.50
CA PHE A 76 8.73 8.36 -7.13
C PHE A 76 9.20 8.88 -8.49
N ASN A 77 8.55 9.91 -9.06
CA ASN A 77 8.78 10.34 -10.45
C ASN A 77 8.76 9.20 -11.51
N ASP A 78 8.19 8.04 -11.15
CA ASP A 78 8.11 6.85 -11.98
C ASP A 78 6.66 6.63 -12.39
N GLU A 79 6.34 7.02 -13.62
CA GLU A 79 4.98 6.94 -14.16
C GLU A 79 4.50 5.49 -14.31
N LYS A 80 5.40 4.56 -14.66
CA LYS A 80 5.08 3.14 -14.80
C LYS A 80 4.70 2.54 -13.46
N PHE A 81 5.48 2.82 -12.41
CA PHE A 81 5.17 2.37 -11.06
C PHE A 81 3.85 2.96 -10.53
N ALA A 82 3.62 4.25 -10.73
CA ALA A 82 2.38 4.91 -10.32
C ALA A 82 1.15 4.35 -11.06
N PHE A 83 1.26 4.10 -12.35
CA PHE A 83 0.19 3.50 -13.16
C PHE A 83 -0.14 2.08 -12.71
N ILE A 84 0.88 1.23 -12.52
CA ILE A 84 0.67 -0.14 -12.03
C ILE A 84 0.06 -0.12 -10.61
N THR A 85 0.46 0.82 -9.77
CA THR A 85 -0.11 0.99 -8.42
C THR A 85 -1.60 1.30 -8.48
N SER A 86 -2.02 2.23 -9.34
CA SER A 86 -3.43 2.56 -9.48
C SER A 86 -4.25 1.42 -10.09
N MET A 87 -3.67 0.62 -10.99
CA MET A 87 -4.30 -0.61 -11.48
C MET A 87 -4.56 -1.61 -10.35
N PHE A 88 -3.57 -1.90 -9.50
CA PHE A 88 -3.77 -2.78 -8.35
C PHE A 88 -4.84 -2.28 -7.38
N TYR A 89 -4.97 -0.96 -7.21
CA TYR A 89 -6.07 -0.38 -6.44
C TYR A 89 -7.44 -0.63 -7.10
N ILE A 90 -7.54 -0.50 -8.42
CA ILE A 90 -8.79 -0.73 -9.16
C ILE A 90 -9.24 -2.20 -9.02
N ILE A 91 -8.30 -3.15 -9.12
CA ILE A 91 -8.56 -4.59 -8.97
C ILE A 91 -8.38 -5.09 -7.53
N THR A 92 -8.48 -4.19 -6.54
CA THR A 92 -8.25 -4.56 -5.14
C THR A 92 -9.20 -5.68 -4.70
N PRO A 93 -8.77 -6.63 -3.85
CA PRO A 93 -9.62 -7.70 -3.32
C PRO A 93 -10.95 -7.21 -2.72
N SER A 94 -10.97 -5.98 -2.18
CA SER A 94 -12.16 -5.36 -1.59
C SER A 94 -13.01 -4.56 -2.59
N CYS A 95 -12.86 -4.74 -3.91
CA CYS A 95 -13.48 -3.90 -4.95
C CYS A 95 -15.01 -3.81 -4.84
N MET A 96 -15.68 -4.85 -4.37
CA MET A 96 -17.13 -4.83 -4.13
C MET A 96 -17.55 -3.77 -3.10
N PHE A 97 -16.77 -3.59 -2.02
CA PHE A 97 -17.03 -2.57 -1.00
C PHE A 97 -16.73 -1.17 -1.51
N MET A 98 -15.96 -1.07 -2.59
CA MET A 98 -15.66 0.21 -3.23
C MET A 98 -16.81 0.73 -4.10
N SER A 99 -17.65 -0.17 -4.60
CA SER A 99 -18.78 0.20 -5.47
C SER A 99 -20.13 0.22 -4.74
N ALA A 100 -20.24 -0.49 -3.61
CA ALA A 100 -21.47 -0.53 -2.80
C ALA A 100 -21.61 0.68 -1.84
N MET A 101 -22.77 0.81 -1.19
CA MET A 101 -23.04 1.86 -0.19
C MET A 101 -22.23 1.61 1.10
N TYR A 102 -21.01 2.13 1.12
CA TYR A 102 -19.93 1.83 2.07
C TYR A 102 -18.99 3.04 2.15
N THR A 103 -18.25 3.15 3.26
CA THR A 103 -17.37 4.30 3.53
C THR A 103 -15.99 4.17 2.91
N GLU A 104 -15.61 2.97 2.47
CA GLU A 104 -14.28 2.55 2.04
C GLU A 104 -13.74 3.46 0.93
N SER A 105 -14.54 3.70 -0.12
CA SER A 105 -14.13 4.57 -1.23
C SER A 105 -13.98 6.03 -0.84
N LEU A 106 -14.92 6.58 -0.06
CA LEU A 106 -14.85 7.96 0.40
C LEU A 106 -13.63 8.16 1.31
N PHE A 107 -13.41 7.21 2.22
CA PHE A 107 -12.26 7.23 3.11
C PHE A 107 -10.95 7.12 2.32
N ALA A 108 -10.84 6.20 1.35
CA ALA A 108 -9.67 6.07 0.50
C ALA A 108 -9.37 7.34 -0.30
N PHE A 109 -10.41 7.97 -0.88
CA PHE A 109 -10.26 9.24 -1.58
C PHE A 109 -9.69 10.34 -0.69
N LEU A 110 -10.31 10.58 0.48
CA LEU A 110 -9.85 11.61 1.41
C LEU A 110 -8.45 11.30 1.96
N SER A 111 -8.15 10.02 2.19
CA SER A 111 -6.83 9.56 2.65
C SER A 111 -5.75 9.86 1.62
N PHE A 112 -5.92 9.41 0.38
CA PHE A 112 -4.94 9.62 -0.69
C PHE A 112 -4.82 11.09 -1.10
N LEU A 113 -5.92 11.83 -1.15
CA LEU A 113 -5.89 13.27 -1.39
C LEU A 113 -5.11 14.00 -0.28
N GLY A 114 -5.36 13.66 0.99
CA GLY A 114 -4.64 14.24 2.12
C GLY A 114 -3.16 13.89 2.10
N MET A 115 -2.79 12.65 1.75
CA MET A 115 -1.40 12.21 1.56
C MET A 115 -0.70 12.94 0.41
N ARG A 116 -1.40 13.17 -0.71
CA ARG A 116 -0.89 13.95 -1.85
C ARG A 116 -0.63 15.40 -1.46
N LEU A 117 -1.60 16.05 -0.83
CA LEU A 117 -1.45 17.43 -0.35
C LEU A 117 -0.32 17.55 0.68
N PHE A 118 -0.17 16.52 1.53
CA PHE A 118 0.93 16.42 2.48
C PHE A 118 2.28 16.33 1.77
N ALA A 119 2.41 15.46 0.77
CA ALA A 119 3.62 15.32 -0.05
C ALA A 119 3.98 16.62 -0.80
N GLU A 120 2.97 17.39 -1.23
CA GLU A 120 3.13 18.73 -1.82
C GLU A 120 3.44 19.83 -0.78
N LYS A 121 3.69 19.48 0.50
CA LYS A 121 3.93 20.39 1.64
C LYS A 121 2.77 21.34 1.98
N LYS A 122 1.56 21.07 1.49
CA LYS A 122 0.33 21.85 1.76
C LYS A 122 -0.35 21.36 3.03
N TYR A 123 0.36 21.45 4.17
CA TYR A 123 -0.05 20.83 5.44
C TYR A 123 -1.44 21.24 5.95
N TRP A 124 -1.81 22.53 5.84
CA TRP A 124 -3.13 23.00 6.26
C TRP A 124 -4.27 22.38 5.47
N LYS A 125 -4.11 22.28 4.13
CA LYS A 125 -5.11 21.65 3.27
C LYS A 125 -5.21 20.16 3.55
N SER A 126 -4.06 19.50 3.77
CA SER A 126 -4.01 18.10 4.17
C SER A 126 -4.75 17.86 5.50
N ALA A 127 -4.54 18.72 6.52
CA ALA A 127 -5.22 18.59 7.81
C ALA A 127 -6.74 18.72 7.70
N VAL A 128 -7.25 19.63 6.87
CA VAL A 128 -8.70 19.79 6.61
C VAL A 128 -9.27 18.58 5.85
N VAL A 129 -8.55 18.04 4.88
CA VAL A 129 -8.99 16.83 4.17
C VAL A 129 -8.99 15.62 5.12
N TRP A 130 -7.98 15.49 5.98
CA TRP A 130 -7.93 14.40 6.97
C TRP A 130 -8.90 14.59 8.13
N LEU A 131 -9.35 15.81 8.44
CA LEU A 131 -10.52 16.05 9.28
C LEU A 131 -11.73 15.32 8.68
N LEU A 132 -12.02 15.56 7.40
CA LEU A 132 -13.12 14.87 6.71
C LEU A 132 -12.93 13.35 6.69
N ALA A 133 -11.68 12.88 6.53
CA ALA A 133 -11.37 11.45 6.62
C ALA A 133 -11.70 10.90 8.02
N SER A 134 -11.34 11.61 9.09
CA SER A 134 -11.66 11.24 10.48
C SER A 134 -13.17 11.27 10.76
N SER A 135 -13.93 12.15 10.10
CA SER A 135 -15.39 12.19 10.14
C SER A 135 -16.06 11.11 9.27
N THR A 136 -15.30 10.43 8.41
CA THR A 136 -15.79 9.27 7.63
C THR A 136 -15.51 7.97 8.35
N ARG A 137 -14.36 7.85 9.01
CA ARG A 137 -13.95 6.70 9.82
C ARG A 137 -12.99 7.15 10.92
N SER A 138 -13.10 6.54 12.10
CA SER A 138 -12.17 6.74 13.24
C SER A 138 -10.69 6.61 12.86
N ASN A 139 -10.38 5.74 11.91
CA ASN A 139 -9.04 5.50 11.39
C ASN A 139 -8.37 6.79 10.87
N GLY A 140 -9.10 7.81 10.45
CA GLY A 140 -8.52 9.06 9.94
C GLY A 140 -7.65 9.80 10.96
N ILE A 141 -7.83 9.56 12.27
CA ILE A 141 -7.02 10.20 13.33
C ILE A 141 -5.54 9.82 13.20
N VAL A 142 -5.23 8.61 12.72
CA VAL A 142 -3.84 8.12 12.66
C VAL A 142 -2.95 8.97 11.76
N TYR A 143 -3.53 9.76 10.85
CA TYR A 143 -2.79 10.63 9.95
C TYR A 143 -2.07 11.79 10.67
N ILE A 144 -2.43 12.06 11.93
CA ILE A 144 -1.70 12.95 12.84
C ILE A 144 -0.20 12.59 12.89
N GLY A 145 0.13 11.29 12.84
CA GLY A 145 1.51 10.81 12.87
C GLY A 145 2.39 11.38 11.76
N PHE A 146 1.82 11.70 10.58
CA PHE A 146 2.57 12.32 9.49
C PHE A 146 3.08 13.71 9.85
N PHE A 147 2.28 14.54 10.52
CA PHE A 147 2.70 15.88 10.93
C PHE A 147 3.81 15.83 11.98
N PHE A 148 3.69 14.94 12.97
CA PHE A 148 4.73 14.73 13.97
C PHE A 148 6.03 14.23 13.33
N TYR A 149 5.94 13.24 12.43
CA TYR A 149 7.10 12.70 11.76
C TYR A 149 7.83 13.75 10.91
N GLU A 150 7.12 14.47 10.04
CA GLU A 150 7.74 15.44 9.13
C GLU A 150 8.23 16.71 9.83
N LEU A 151 7.47 17.22 10.81
CA LEU A 151 7.82 18.49 11.46
C LEU A 151 8.80 18.32 12.64
N LEU A 152 8.83 17.16 13.31
CA LEU A 152 9.66 16.96 14.50
C LEU A 152 10.75 15.92 14.29
N ILE A 153 10.43 14.76 13.70
CA ILE A 153 11.36 13.62 13.66
C ILE A 153 12.36 13.79 12.52
N ARG A 154 11.91 14.11 11.31
CA ARG A 154 12.76 14.16 10.11
C ARG A 154 13.96 15.09 10.22
N GLU A 155 13.80 16.21 10.93
CA GLU A 155 14.84 17.23 11.08
C GLU A 155 15.32 17.36 12.55
N MET A 156 15.09 16.35 13.39
CA MET A 156 15.33 16.41 14.84
C MET A 156 16.76 16.83 15.22
N VAL A 157 17.75 16.40 14.43
CA VAL A 157 19.17 16.59 14.72
C VAL A 157 19.63 18.05 14.54
N GLU A 158 18.93 18.85 13.73
CA GLU A 158 19.36 20.21 13.35
C GLU A 158 18.54 21.31 14.06
N MET A 159 17.69 20.97 15.03
CA MET A 159 16.72 21.90 15.61
C MET A 159 17.20 22.62 16.88
N ASN A 160 17.16 23.96 16.84
CA ASN A 160 17.20 24.81 18.03
C ASN A 160 15.88 24.72 18.82
N PHE A 161 15.93 24.93 20.14
CA PHE A 161 14.75 24.85 21.03
C PHE A 161 13.57 25.75 20.57
N MET A 162 13.85 26.97 20.14
CA MET A 162 12.80 27.89 19.66
C MET A 162 12.12 27.40 18.37
N LEU A 163 12.89 26.79 17.47
CA LEU A 163 12.36 26.21 16.24
C LEU A 163 11.54 24.96 16.54
N LEU A 164 12.01 24.12 17.46
CA LEU A 164 11.28 22.95 17.95
C LEU A 164 9.91 23.34 18.51
N MET A 165 9.84 24.36 19.37
CA MET A 165 8.56 24.83 19.93
C MET A 165 7.60 25.36 18.86
N LYS A 166 8.08 26.14 17.89
CA LYS A 166 7.24 26.62 16.77
C LYS A 166 6.69 25.47 15.92
N ARG A 167 7.52 24.46 15.65
CA ARG A 167 7.13 23.27 14.88
C ARG A 167 6.18 22.37 15.66
N LEU A 168 6.39 22.22 16.96
CA LEU A 168 5.51 21.48 17.85
C LEU A 168 4.13 22.13 17.93
N MET A 169 4.06 23.46 18.09
CA MET A 169 2.79 24.20 18.05
C MET A 169 2.06 23.98 16.73
N LYS A 170 2.77 24.10 15.61
CA LYS A 170 2.20 23.88 14.27
C LYS A 170 1.70 22.44 14.11
N ALA A 171 2.49 21.44 14.50
CA ALA A 171 2.12 20.04 14.45
C ALA A 171 0.87 19.77 15.31
N THR A 172 0.83 20.32 16.53
CA THR A 172 -0.31 20.18 17.45
C THR A 172 -1.57 20.79 16.86
N LEU A 173 -1.50 22.00 16.31
CA LEU A 173 -2.66 22.67 15.71
C LEU A 173 -3.20 21.90 14.49
N LEU A 174 -2.32 21.43 13.61
CA LEU A 174 -2.71 20.57 12.47
C LEU A 174 -3.35 19.26 12.96
N SER A 175 -2.82 18.70 14.05
CA SER A 175 -3.32 17.46 14.65
C SER A 175 -4.70 17.63 15.27
N ILE A 176 -4.95 18.76 15.94
CA ILE A 176 -6.26 19.11 16.48
C ILE A 176 -7.29 19.22 15.35
N ILE A 177 -6.93 19.88 14.24
CA ILE A 177 -7.81 19.98 13.06
C ILE A 177 -8.13 18.58 12.54
N THR A 178 -7.13 17.71 12.34
CA THR A 178 -7.35 16.34 11.87
C THR A 178 -8.17 15.50 12.84
N ALA A 179 -7.97 15.62 14.16
CA ALA A 179 -8.70 14.84 15.16
C ALA A 179 -10.13 15.35 15.40
N SER A 180 -10.40 16.62 15.07
CA SER A 180 -11.67 17.27 15.42
C SER A 180 -12.90 16.57 14.84
N GLY A 181 -12.80 15.95 13.66
CA GLY A 181 -13.90 15.19 13.07
C GLY A 181 -14.31 13.98 13.91
N PHE A 182 -13.35 13.27 14.48
CA PHE A 182 -13.62 12.17 15.41
C PHE A 182 -14.21 12.69 16.72
N PHE A 183 -13.55 13.67 17.35
CA PHE A 183 -13.97 14.15 18.66
C PHE A 183 -15.32 14.85 18.63
N ALA A 184 -15.64 15.59 17.55
CA ALA A 184 -16.97 16.18 17.37
C ALA A 184 -18.06 15.10 17.39
N PHE A 185 -17.81 13.95 16.74
CA PHE A 185 -18.76 12.85 16.76
C PHE A 185 -18.84 12.14 18.12
N GLN A 186 -17.72 12.07 18.86
CA GLN A 186 -17.75 11.55 20.24
C GLN A 186 -18.54 12.48 21.18
N LEU A 187 -18.40 13.80 21.03
CA LEU A 187 -19.15 14.78 21.81
C LEU A 187 -20.65 14.69 21.52
N TYR A 188 -21.03 14.58 20.24
CA TYR A 188 -22.43 14.34 19.86
C TYR A 188 -23.02 13.12 20.59
N GLY A 189 -22.32 11.98 20.56
CA GLY A 189 -22.78 10.79 21.27
C GLY A 189 -22.78 10.93 22.80
N TYR A 190 -21.84 11.70 23.37
CA TYR A 190 -21.83 11.99 24.80
C TYR A 190 -23.05 12.80 25.22
N ASP A 191 -23.40 13.84 24.46
CA ASP A 191 -24.57 14.67 24.75
C ASP A 191 -25.86 13.83 24.71
N GLU A 192 -26.03 13.03 23.65
CA GLU A 192 -27.21 12.15 23.49
C GLU A 192 -27.35 11.14 24.64
N TYR A 193 -26.28 10.41 25.01
CA TYR A 193 -26.40 9.28 25.94
C TYR A 193 -26.05 9.57 27.40
N CYS A 194 -25.22 10.58 27.67
CA CYS A 194 -24.78 10.91 29.03
C CYS A 194 -25.52 12.12 29.61
N ILE A 195 -26.05 13.02 28.78
CA ILE A 195 -26.77 14.23 29.23
C ILE A 195 -28.27 14.08 29.01
N LEU A 196 -28.70 13.75 27.79
CA LEU A 196 -30.11 13.79 27.39
C LEU A 196 -30.88 12.51 27.77
N LEU A 197 -30.23 11.34 27.75
CA LEU A 197 -30.88 10.06 28.00
C LEU A 197 -30.91 9.65 29.48
N ALA A 198 -32.05 9.10 29.92
CA ALA A 198 -32.19 8.39 31.20
C ALA A 198 -32.79 6.98 30.97
N PRO A 199 -32.24 5.90 31.59
CA PRO A 199 -31.10 5.87 32.50
C PRO A 199 -29.74 6.05 31.80
N ILE A 200 -28.80 6.67 32.52
CA ILE A 200 -27.45 6.98 32.04
C ILE A 200 -26.68 5.68 31.73
N ARG A 201 -25.94 5.67 30.62
CA ARG A 201 -25.16 4.50 30.20
C ARG A 201 -23.91 4.31 31.09
N PRO A 202 -23.49 3.06 31.38
CA PRO A 202 -22.38 2.79 32.30
C PRO A 202 -21.04 3.43 31.91
N TRP A 203 -20.78 3.60 30.61
CA TRP A 203 -19.51 4.17 30.12
C TRP A 203 -19.40 5.69 30.38
N CYS A 204 -20.51 6.37 30.68
CA CYS A 204 -20.50 7.78 31.06
C CYS A 204 -19.78 8.02 32.40
N TYR A 205 -19.67 7.00 33.27
CA TYR A 205 -18.98 7.09 34.57
C TYR A 205 -17.48 6.75 34.50
N SER A 206 -16.97 6.39 33.33
CA SER A 206 -15.54 6.07 33.17
C SER A 206 -14.68 7.33 33.16
N GLU A 207 -13.39 7.21 33.52
CA GLU A 207 -12.45 8.35 33.56
C GLU A 207 -12.36 9.10 32.22
N LEU A 208 -12.52 8.37 31.11
CA LEU A 208 -12.60 8.92 29.76
C LEU A 208 -13.87 8.38 29.09
N PRO A 209 -15.00 9.10 29.16
CA PRO A 209 -16.29 8.65 28.64
C PRO A 209 -16.33 8.79 27.11
N ILE A 210 -15.62 7.90 26.41
CA ILE A 210 -15.57 7.85 24.95
C ILE A 210 -16.51 6.75 24.46
N LEU A 211 -17.51 7.15 23.68
CA LEU A 211 -18.54 6.25 23.13
C LEU A 211 -17.95 5.19 22.19
N TYR A 212 -17.05 5.57 21.28
CA TYR A 212 -16.58 4.67 20.23
C TYR A 212 -15.89 3.39 20.76
N PRO A 213 -14.91 3.44 21.68
CA PRO A 213 -14.34 2.23 22.29
C PRO A 213 -15.39 1.37 23.03
N PHE A 214 -16.37 2.00 23.69
CA PHE A 214 -17.46 1.27 24.33
C PHE A 214 -18.30 0.50 23.29
N VAL A 215 -18.73 1.17 22.22
CA VAL A 215 -19.52 0.55 21.15
C VAL A 215 -18.75 -0.58 20.48
N GLN A 216 -17.48 -0.36 20.15
CA GLN A 216 -16.59 -1.39 19.59
C GLN A 216 -16.51 -2.62 20.50
N LYS A 217 -16.37 -2.42 21.81
CA LYS A 217 -16.22 -3.51 22.79
C LYS A 217 -17.53 -4.23 23.10
N HIS A 218 -18.62 -3.49 23.26
CA HIS A 218 -19.90 -3.99 23.77
C HIS A 218 -20.78 -4.59 22.66
N TYR A 219 -20.90 -3.89 21.53
CA TYR A 219 -21.77 -4.32 20.43
C TYR A 219 -21.03 -5.13 19.36
N TRP A 220 -19.78 -4.77 19.09
CA TRP A 220 -18.99 -5.38 18.01
C TRP A 220 -17.97 -6.41 18.48
N ASN A 221 -17.85 -6.63 19.79
CA ASN A 221 -16.87 -7.53 20.40
C ASN A 221 -15.42 -7.31 19.88
N CYS A 222 -15.08 -6.09 19.49
CA CYS A 222 -13.72 -5.70 19.14
C CYS A 222 -12.89 -5.51 20.43
N GLY A 223 -11.61 -5.87 20.35
CA GLY A 223 -10.69 -5.75 21.47
C GLY A 223 -9.51 -6.70 21.35
N PHE A 224 -8.50 -6.48 22.19
CA PHE A 224 -7.25 -7.21 22.13
C PHE A 224 -7.46 -8.72 22.25
N LEU A 225 -7.10 -9.44 21.18
CA LEU A 225 -7.16 -10.88 20.97
C LEU A 225 -8.53 -11.54 21.22
N ARG A 226 -9.62 -10.76 21.30
CA ARG A 226 -10.98 -11.28 21.52
C ARG A 226 -11.50 -12.15 20.37
N TYR A 227 -10.96 -11.94 19.17
CA TYR A 227 -11.41 -12.61 17.96
C TYR A 227 -10.74 -13.99 17.73
N TYR A 228 -9.77 -14.37 18.57
CA TYR A 228 -8.97 -15.59 18.41
C TYR A 228 -9.69 -16.82 18.97
N GLU A 229 -10.78 -17.19 18.31
CA GLU A 229 -11.56 -18.39 18.61
C GLU A 229 -11.43 -19.42 17.48
N VAL A 230 -11.53 -20.71 17.80
CA VAL A 230 -11.45 -21.81 16.83
C VAL A 230 -12.51 -21.68 15.73
N LYS A 231 -13.69 -21.16 16.06
CA LYS A 231 -14.79 -20.93 15.10
C LYS A 231 -14.42 -19.92 14.02
N GLN A 232 -13.43 -19.06 14.24
CA GLN A 232 -13.03 -17.99 13.34
C GLN A 232 -11.92 -18.40 12.36
N ILE A 233 -11.42 -19.64 12.41
CA ILE A 233 -10.37 -20.14 11.50
C ILE A 233 -10.64 -19.82 10.02
N PRO A 234 -11.87 -20.00 9.48
CA PRO A 234 -12.15 -19.62 8.09
C PRO A 234 -11.90 -18.14 7.78
N ASN A 235 -12.20 -17.26 8.74
CA ASN A 235 -11.98 -15.82 8.61
C ASN A 235 -10.48 -15.46 8.63
N PHE A 236 -9.68 -16.19 9.42
CA PHE A 236 -8.21 -16.07 9.40
C PHE A 236 -7.63 -16.52 8.07
N LEU A 237 -8.12 -17.63 7.50
CA LEU A 237 -7.69 -18.10 6.18
C LEU A 237 -8.01 -17.06 5.09
N LEU A 238 -9.20 -16.46 5.14
CA LEU A 238 -9.60 -15.39 4.22
C LEU A 238 -8.69 -14.14 4.32
N ALA A 239 -8.29 -13.77 5.54
CA ALA A 239 -7.42 -12.63 5.79
C ALA A 239 -5.94 -12.90 5.47
N SER A 240 -5.53 -14.18 5.49
CA SER A 240 -4.13 -14.60 5.43
C SER A 240 -3.33 -14.07 4.24
N PRO A 241 -3.85 -13.97 2.99
CA PRO A 241 -3.03 -13.49 1.88
C PRO A 241 -2.69 -12.00 2.03
N MET A 242 -3.63 -11.20 2.53
CA MET A 242 -3.42 -9.77 2.77
C MET A 242 -2.43 -9.54 3.93
N ILE A 243 -2.54 -10.35 5.00
CA ILE A 243 -1.58 -10.33 6.12
C ILE A 243 -0.18 -10.72 5.64
N ALA A 244 -0.06 -11.82 4.90
CA ALA A 244 1.20 -12.31 4.37
C ALA A 244 1.86 -11.29 3.43
N LEU A 245 1.09 -10.71 2.49
CA LEU A 245 1.56 -9.65 1.59
C LEU A 245 2.10 -8.46 2.39
N SER A 246 1.40 -8.09 3.47
CA SER A 246 1.76 -6.93 4.28
C SER A 246 2.99 -7.17 5.16
N LEU A 247 3.04 -8.32 5.83
CA LEU A 247 4.22 -8.75 6.59
C LEU A 247 5.45 -8.83 5.69
N PHE A 248 5.30 -9.42 4.50
CA PHE A 248 6.40 -9.57 3.56
C PHE A 248 6.87 -8.22 3.00
N GLY A 249 5.96 -7.30 2.71
CA GLY A 249 6.30 -5.95 2.26
C GLY A 249 7.07 -5.16 3.32
N ILE A 250 6.54 -5.10 4.54
CA ILE A 250 7.19 -4.43 5.67
C ILE A 250 8.56 -5.06 5.95
N TYR A 251 8.63 -6.39 6.01
CA TYR A 251 9.89 -7.12 6.21
C TYR A 251 10.91 -6.80 5.13
N LYS A 252 10.52 -6.82 3.85
CA LYS A 252 11.43 -6.58 2.73
C LYS A 252 11.98 -5.15 2.74
N TYR A 253 11.14 -4.16 3.08
CA TYR A 253 11.57 -2.78 3.25
C TYR A 253 12.54 -2.64 4.44
N ALA A 254 12.19 -3.22 5.60
CA ALA A 254 13.01 -3.16 6.80
C ALA A 254 14.36 -3.88 6.64
N ASN A 255 14.39 -5.01 5.93
CA ASN A 255 15.62 -5.76 5.70
C ASN A 255 16.55 -5.06 4.68
N TYR A 256 15.99 -4.25 3.77
CA TYR A 256 16.79 -3.46 2.82
C TYR A 256 17.61 -2.37 3.52
N ASP A 257 17.01 -1.66 4.49
CA ASP A 257 17.73 -0.66 5.30
C ASP A 257 17.21 -0.63 6.75
N TYR A 258 17.62 -1.62 7.54
CA TYR A 258 17.17 -1.76 8.93
C TYR A 258 17.64 -0.60 9.81
N LYS A 259 18.82 -0.03 9.53
CA LYS A 259 19.38 1.10 10.28
C LYS A 259 18.51 2.33 10.09
N ARG A 260 18.02 2.56 8.88
CA ARG A 260 17.11 3.65 8.59
C ARG A 260 15.74 3.48 9.27
N VAL A 261 15.18 2.27 9.28
CA VAL A 261 13.93 1.99 9.99
C VAL A 261 14.10 2.16 11.50
N LEU A 262 15.19 1.67 12.09
CA LEU A 262 15.41 1.84 13.53
C LEU A 262 15.75 3.29 13.92
N SER A 263 16.46 4.03 13.07
CA SER A 263 16.83 5.42 13.32
C SER A 263 15.74 6.43 12.93
N LEU A 264 14.53 5.99 12.58
CA LEU A 264 13.45 6.87 12.13
C LEU A 264 13.82 7.73 10.91
N GLY A 265 14.77 7.28 10.09
CA GLY A 265 15.29 8.02 8.95
C GLY A 265 16.44 8.98 9.26
N LEU A 266 16.91 9.06 10.50
CA LEU A 266 17.96 9.99 10.93
C LEU A 266 19.37 9.55 10.51
N THR A 267 19.62 8.24 10.42
CA THR A 267 20.90 7.70 9.95
C THR A 267 20.74 7.25 8.52
N GLN A 268 21.15 8.09 7.56
CA GLN A 268 21.21 7.68 6.15
C GLN A 268 22.48 6.86 5.91
N THR A 269 22.30 5.60 5.49
CA THR A 269 23.39 4.83 4.89
C THR A 269 23.80 5.55 3.60
N ARG A 270 25.11 5.84 3.43
CA ARG A 270 25.74 6.72 2.42
C ARG A 270 25.38 6.48 0.92
N SER A 271 24.48 5.56 0.58
CA SER A 271 24.27 5.11 -0.81
C SER A 271 23.11 5.77 -1.58
N LEU A 272 22.35 6.72 -1.01
CA LEU A 272 21.20 7.34 -1.70
C LEU A 272 21.32 8.88 -1.78
N LYS A 273 22.43 9.37 -2.34
CA LYS A 273 22.48 10.71 -2.94
C LYS A 273 22.37 10.57 -4.47
N SER A 274 21.14 10.48 -4.97
CA SER A 274 20.81 11.01 -6.31
C SER A 274 19.40 11.61 -6.29
N ASP A 275 19.26 12.71 -7.02
CA ASP A 275 18.02 13.32 -7.49
C ASP A 275 17.22 14.27 -6.60
N THR A 276 17.95 15.20 -5.95
CA THR A 276 17.50 16.61 -5.95
C THR A 276 18.69 17.51 -6.21
N GLY A 277 19.17 17.55 -7.46
CA GLY A 277 20.24 18.43 -7.91
C GLY A 277 19.68 19.68 -8.57
N THR A 278 19.66 20.79 -7.83
CA THR A 278 19.65 22.14 -8.40
C THR A 278 20.92 22.31 -9.24
N SER A 279 20.73 22.75 -10.48
CA SER A 279 21.77 23.01 -11.47
C SER A 279 22.78 24.05 -11.00
N HIS A 280 24.01 23.63 -10.70
CA HIS A 280 25.19 24.47 -10.88
C HIS A 280 26.31 23.62 -11.49
N ILE A 281 26.50 23.80 -12.79
CA ILE A 281 27.60 23.24 -13.57
C ILE A 281 28.86 24.04 -13.22
N ILE A 282 29.82 23.42 -12.55
CA ILE A 282 31.23 23.78 -12.65
C ILE A 282 31.95 22.61 -13.29
N SER A 283 32.49 22.90 -14.46
CA SER A 283 33.35 22.06 -15.30
C SER A 283 34.63 21.66 -14.59
N SER A 284 34.99 20.38 -14.67
CA SER A 284 36.38 19.98 -14.88
C SER A 284 36.47 18.52 -15.37
N LYS A 285 37.06 18.38 -16.56
CA LYS A 285 37.44 17.15 -17.24
C LYS A 285 38.42 16.33 -16.41
N THR A 286 38.21 15.03 -16.29
CA THR A 286 39.32 14.05 -16.35
C THR A 286 38.76 12.71 -16.80
N SER A 287 38.97 12.42 -18.09
CA SER A 287 38.82 11.12 -18.71
C SER A 287 39.85 10.15 -18.14
N LEU A 288 39.43 8.99 -17.63
CA LEU A 288 40.11 7.68 -17.73
C LEU A 288 39.27 6.63 -16.97
N ASN A 289 38.94 5.53 -17.65
CA ASN A 289 38.32 4.27 -17.17
C ASN A 289 36.80 4.24 -16.91
N GLU A 290 36.00 4.30 -17.98
CA GLU A 290 34.53 4.17 -17.93
C GLU A 290 33.96 2.78 -18.31
N GLU A 291 34.78 1.81 -18.72
CA GLU A 291 34.25 0.53 -19.25
C GLU A 291 34.16 -0.61 -18.23
N ASN A 292 34.98 -0.63 -17.17
CA ASN A 292 34.96 -1.71 -16.16
C ASN A 292 34.14 -1.41 -14.89
N ILE A 293 33.45 -0.27 -14.83
CA ILE A 293 32.50 0.06 -13.74
C ILE A 293 31.04 -0.23 -14.16
N ARG A 294 30.77 -0.42 -15.46
CA ARG A 294 29.41 -0.59 -15.99
C ARG A 294 28.73 -1.92 -15.63
N SER A 295 29.45 -2.95 -15.18
CA SER A 295 28.87 -4.26 -14.87
C SER A 295 28.48 -4.48 -13.41
N SER A 296 28.75 -3.55 -12.49
CA SER A 296 28.43 -3.69 -11.05
C SER A 296 27.48 -2.62 -10.50
N GLN A 297 26.94 -1.74 -11.36
CA GLN A 297 26.17 -0.57 -10.93
C GLN A 297 24.73 -0.48 -11.48
N TYR A 298 24.25 -1.52 -12.19
CA TYR A 298 22.86 -1.65 -12.65
C TYR A 298 21.99 -2.38 -11.61
N GLN A 299 21.95 -1.89 -10.37
CA GLN A 299 20.84 -2.23 -9.48
C GLN A 299 19.95 -1.00 -9.39
N SER A 300 19.04 -0.88 -10.37
CA SER A 300 17.96 0.09 -10.37
C SER A 300 17.28 0.02 -9.00
N THR A 301 17.54 0.99 -8.13
CA THR A 301 16.96 1.01 -6.79
C THR A 301 15.48 1.27 -6.96
N SER A 302 14.67 0.22 -6.88
CA SER A 302 13.23 0.32 -7.05
C SER A 302 12.63 1.46 -6.22
N SER A 303 11.69 2.20 -6.82
CA SER A 303 10.84 3.23 -6.21
C SER A 303 10.33 2.85 -4.80
N TYR A 304 10.05 1.56 -4.57
CA TYR A 304 9.59 1.04 -3.28
C TYR A 304 10.58 1.20 -2.11
N PHE A 305 11.89 1.30 -2.36
CA PHE A 305 12.89 1.46 -1.29
C PHE A 305 13.23 2.92 -0.97
N SER A 306 12.52 3.87 -1.59
CA SER A 306 12.75 5.31 -1.45
C SER A 306 12.69 5.83 -0.01
N ASN A 307 13.39 6.94 0.21
CA ASN A 307 13.45 7.64 1.49
C ASN A 307 12.09 8.17 1.98
N VAL A 308 11.22 8.47 1.01
CA VAL A 308 9.97 9.19 1.23
C VAL A 308 8.84 8.28 1.75
N ILE A 309 8.98 6.95 1.60
CA ILE A 309 7.93 5.97 1.98
C ILE A 309 7.94 5.65 3.48
N LEU A 310 9.02 5.95 4.20
CA LEU A 310 9.19 5.55 5.61
C LEU A 310 8.00 5.85 6.53
N PRO A 311 7.43 7.07 6.57
CA PRO A 311 6.26 7.33 7.41
C PRO A 311 5.04 6.48 7.03
N PHE A 312 4.89 6.14 5.76
CA PHE A 312 3.82 5.25 5.29
C PHE A 312 4.07 3.80 5.73
N ILE A 313 5.32 3.34 5.78
CA ILE A 313 5.68 2.01 6.31
C ILE A 313 5.38 1.91 7.80
N TYR A 314 5.67 2.97 8.59
CA TYR A 314 5.28 2.99 10.00
C TYR A 314 3.77 2.94 10.19
N LEU A 315 3.03 3.75 9.42
CA LEU A 315 1.58 3.70 9.45
C LEU A 315 1.09 2.28 9.12
N TRP A 316 1.58 1.69 8.03
CA TRP A 316 1.16 0.36 7.61
C TRP A 316 1.45 -0.70 8.67
N THR A 317 2.62 -0.62 9.33
CA THR A 317 3.01 -1.52 10.42
C THR A 317 2.10 -1.37 11.63
N ALA A 318 1.82 -0.14 12.07
CA ALA A 318 0.93 0.14 13.19
C ALA A 318 -0.50 -0.35 12.91
N LEU A 319 -1.02 -0.10 11.71
CA LEU A 319 -2.34 -0.56 11.32
C LEU A 319 -2.43 -2.07 11.14
N LEU A 320 -1.35 -2.74 10.69
CA LEU A 320 -1.28 -4.19 10.63
C LEU A 320 -1.31 -4.82 12.03
N LEU A 321 -0.53 -4.28 12.96
CA LEU A 321 -0.55 -4.74 14.35
C LEU A 321 -1.94 -4.56 14.96
N TYR A 322 -2.58 -3.41 14.73
CA TYR A 322 -3.94 -3.17 15.20
C TYR A 322 -4.95 -4.14 14.56
N ALA A 323 -4.88 -4.35 13.24
CA ALA A 323 -5.79 -5.24 12.51
C ALA A 323 -5.68 -6.69 13.00
N ILE A 324 -4.46 -7.16 13.28
CA ILE A 324 -4.21 -8.52 13.74
C ILE A 324 -4.63 -8.71 15.20
N THR A 325 -4.50 -7.68 16.05
CA THR A 325 -4.72 -7.84 17.49
C THR A 325 -6.11 -7.44 17.95
N SER A 326 -6.72 -6.41 17.37
CA SER A 326 -7.84 -5.70 18.00
C SER A 326 -9.10 -5.62 17.14
N MET A 327 -9.01 -6.02 15.88
CA MET A 327 -10.10 -5.98 14.90
C MET A 327 -10.53 -7.40 14.50
N HIS A 328 -11.72 -7.53 13.93
CA HIS A 328 -12.11 -8.76 13.24
C HIS A 328 -11.22 -8.99 12.03
N ILE A 329 -10.49 -10.11 12.02
CA ILE A 329 -9.34 -10.30 11.13
C ILE A 329 -9.72 -10.25 9.64
N GLN A 330 -10.90 -10.75 9.25
CA GLN A 330 -11.37 -10.76 7.87
C GLN A 330 -11.59 -9.36 7.29
N VAL A 331 -11.78 -8.35 8.16
CA VAL A 331 -12.04 -6.97 7.75
C VAL A 331 -10.74 -6.30 7.27
N ILE A 332 -9.56 -6.93 7.45
CA ILE A 332 -8.28 -6.38 7.00
C ILE A 332 -8.26 -6.08 5.50
N THR A 333 -8.89 -6.91 4.67
CA THR A 333 -8.91 -6.76 3.20
C THR A 333 -9.53 -5.43 2.79
N ARG A 334 -10.67 -5.06 3.39
CA ARG A 334 -11.31 -3.76 3.15
C ARG A 334 -10.64 -2.62 3.93
N PHE A 335 -10.06 -2.90 5.08
CA PHE A 335 -9.38 -1.88 5.88
C PHE A 335 -8.13 -1.36 5.18
N PHE A 336 -7.35 -2.27 4.59
CA PHE A 336 -6.10 -1.98 3.89
C PHE A 336 -6.31 -1.40 2.50
N SER A 337 -7.55 -1.31 2.06
CA SER A 337 -7.87 -0.75 0.78
C SER A 337 -7.54 0.75 0.66
N SER A 338 -7.44 1.43 1.80
CA SER A 338 -7.02 2.84 1.96
C SER A 338 -5.51 3.01 2.22
N GLN A 339 -4.72 1.93 2.15
CA GLN A 339 -3.28 1.94 2.42
C GLN A 339 -2.50 1.88 1.11
N PRO A 340 -1.80 2.97 0.70
CA PRO A 340 -1.09 3.01 -0.57
C PRO A 340 0.08 2.02 -0.62
N THR A 341 0.68 1.71 0.54
CA THR A 341 1.84 0.82 0.69
C THR A 341 1.59 -0.61 0.25
N VAL A 342 0.37 -1.11 0.45
CA VAL A 342 -0.04 -2.44 -0.01
C VAL A 342 0.08 -2.50 -1.54
N TYR A 343 -0.44 -1.48 -2.21
CA TYR A 343 -0.42 -1.39 -3.66
C TYR A 343 0.98 -1.11 -4.20
N TRP A 344 1.76 -0.22 -3.57
CA TRP A 344 3.17 0.01 -3.92
C TRP A 344 3.98 -1.28 -3.85
N PHE A 345 3.75 -2.10 -2.82
CA PHE A 345 4.45 -3.37 -2.69
C PHE A 345 4.01 -4.39 -3.76
N ALA A 346 2.70 -4.48 -4.03
CA ALA A 346 2.20 -5.32 -5.12
C ALA A 346 2.76 -4.90 -6.48
N SER A 347 2.82 -3.59 -6.77
CA SER A 347 3.43 -3.04 -7.98
C SER A 347 4.91 -3.37 -8.09
N TYR A 348 5.64 -3.25 -6.98
CA TYR A 348 7.04 -3.63 -6.92
C TYR A 348 7.24 -5.11 -7.27
N LEU A 349 6.45 -6.02 -6.69
CA LEU A 349 6.54 -7.45 -7.00
C LEU A 349 6.25 -7.73 -8.47
N PHE A 350 5.24 -7.08 -9.04
CA PHE A 350 4.87 -7.26 -10.45
C PHE A 350 5.89 -6.69 -11.44
N ILE A 351 6.42 -5.50 -11.19
CA ILE A 351 7.41 -4.89 -12.09
C ILE A 351 8.67 -5.76 -12.13
N ASN A 352 9.12 -6.28 -10.98
CA ASN A 352 10.26 -7.19 -10.95
C ASN A 352 9.99 -8.52 -11.67
N SER A 353 8.74 -9.00 -11.73
CA SER A 353 8.42 -10.21 -12.50
C SER A 353 8.43 -9.93 -14.00
N LEU A 354 7.95 -8.76 -14.43
CA LEU A 354 7.95 -8.35 -15.85
C LEU A 354 9.35 -8.11 -16.42
N GLU A 355 10.23 -7.46 -15.67
CA GLU A 355 11.62 -7.22 -16.12
C GLU A 355 12.36 -8.54 -16.41
N LYS A 356 12.03 -9.60 -15.66
CA LYS A 356 12.59 -10.94 -15.86
C LYS A 356 12.02 -11.66 -17.09
N ASP A 357 10.73 -11.49 -17.39
CA ASP A 357 10.16 -12.00 -18.65
C ASP A 357 10.83 -11.35 -19.86
N GLY A 358 11.12 -10.04 -19.77
CA GLY A 358 11.90 -9.30 -20.75
C GLY A 358 13.28 -9.94 -20.96
N ASP A 359 14.07 -10.09 -19.90
CA ASP A 359 15.42 -10.67 -19.97
C ASP A 359 15.42 -12.14 -20.44
N ARG A 360 14.44 -12.95 -20.02
CA ARG A 360 14.26 -14.32 -20.54
C ARG A 360 13.96 -14.30 -22.03
N SER A 361 13.06 -13.45 -22.49
CA SER A 361 12.71 -13.36 -23.92
C SER A 361 13.88 -12.91 -24.79
N ILE A 362 14.70 -11.97 -24.31
CA ILE A 362 15.91 -11.48 -24.99
C ILE A 362 16.99 -12.57 -25.02
N ASN A 363 17.19 -13.31 -23.92
CA ASN A 363 18.14 -14.42 -23.89
C ASN A 363 17.71 -15.56 -24.81
N TYR A 364 16.42 -15.91 -24.86
CA TYR A 364 15.90 -16.92 -25.78
C TYR A 364 16.02 -16.52 -27.26
N SER A 365 15.79 -15.24 -27.60
CA SER A 365 15.96 -14.74 -28.97
C SER A 365 17.43 -14.69 -29.37
N SER A 366 18.31 -14.20 -28.49
CA SER A 366 19.76 -14.20 -28.72
C SER A 366 20.32 -15.62 -28.88
N MET A 367 19.80 -16.60 -28.15
CA MET A 367 20.21 -18.01 -28.27
C MET A 367 19.69 -18.66 -29.56
N LYS A 368 18.51 -18.26 -30.05
CA LYS A 368 18.00 -18.66 -31.38
C LYS A 368 18.82 -18.07 -32.52
N ASP A 369 19.21 -16.80 -32.42
CA ASP A 369 20.04 -16.13 -33.42
C ASP A 369 21.45 -16.75 -33.46
N TYR A 370 22.03 -17.07 -32.29
CA TYR A 370 23.31 -17.78 -32.21
C TYR A 370 23.25 -19.18 -32.83
N HIS A 371 22.15 -19.92 -32.65
CA HIS A 371 21.96 -21.21 -33.31
C HIS A 371 21.71 -21.07 -34.82
N HIS A 372 21.06 -20.00 -35.28
CA HIS A 372 20.87 -19.73 -36.71
C HIS A 372 22.18 -19.38 -37.42
N ASP A 373 23.06 -18.60 -36.79
CA ASP A 373 24.40 -18.27 -37.31
C ASP A 373 25.36 -19.46 -37.31
N LYS A 374 25.24 -20.37 -36.33
CA LYS A 374 26.06 -21.60 -36.30
C LYS A 374 25.68 -22.58 -37.41
N ILE A 375 24.38 -22.69 -37.72
CA ILE A 375 23.90 -23.54 -38.84
C ILE A 375 24.26 -22.92 -40.20
N GLY A 376 24.29 -21.58 -40.31
CA GLY A 376 24.76 -20.87 -41.50
C GLY A 376 26.28 -20.94 -41.74
N ASN A 377 27.08 -21.03 -40.68
CA ASN A 377 28.55 -21.12 -40.79
C ASN A 377 29.08 -22.56 -40.91
N GLU A 378 28.40 -23.57 -40.35
CA GLU A 378 28.78 -24.99 -40.56
C GLU A 378 28.51 -25.50 -41.98
N THR A 379 27.61 -24.86 -42.72
CA THR A 379 27.39 -25.17 -44.15
C THR A 379 28.43 -24.54 -45.09
N ARG A 380 29.22 -23.57 -44.61
CA ARG A 380 30.23 -22.87 -45.43
C ARG A 380 31.67 -23.38 -45.24
N LEU A 381 31.91 -24.25 -44.25
CA LEU A 381 33.25 -24.77 -43.92
C LEU A 381 33.46 -26.25 -44.28
N LYS A 382 32.55 -26.88 -45.04
CA LYS A 382 32.69 -28.27 -45.52
C LYS A 382 33.14 -28.40 -46.98
N GLU A 383 33.67 -27.34 -47.60
CA GLU A 383 34.33 -27.43 -48.89
C GLU A 383 35.78 -26.95 -48.80
N GLY A 384 36.70 -27.93 -48.68
CA GLY A 384 38.09 -27.77 -49.07
C GLY A 384 39.12 -27.79 -47.94
N TYR A 385 39.57 -28.99 -47.54
CA TYR A 385 41.01 -29.22 -47.30
C TYR A 385 41.33 -30.73 -47.22
N LYS A 386 42.29 -31.19 -48.02
CA LYS A 386 42.93 -32.52 -47.95
C LYS A 386 44.16 -32.44 -47.02
N PRO A 387 44.53 -33.53 -46.31
CA PRO A 387 45.68 -33.51 -45.40
C PRO A 387 46.98 -33.85 -46.14
N ASP A 388 48.07 -33.24 -45.72
CA ASP A 388 49.43 -33.73 -45.99
C ASP A 388 50.19 -33.92 -44.68
N ASN A 389 50.97 -35.00 -44.65
CA ASN A 389 51.69 -35.54 -43.50
C ASN A 389 53.00 -34.80 -43.21
N GLY A 390 53.37 -34.69 -41.93
CA GLY A 390 54.72 -34.31 -41.51
C GLY A 390 54.89 -34.35 -39.99
N ALA A 391 55.68 -35.31 -39.51
CA ALA A 391 56.04 -35.49 -38.10
C ALA A 391 57.00 -34.40 -37.58
N VAL A 392 57.07 -34.20 -36.25
CA VAL A 392 58.29 -34.06 -35.41
C VAL A 392 57.92 -33.87 -33.93
N ASN A 393 58.85 -34.33 -33.08
CA ASN A 393 58.84 -34.70 -31.66
C ASN A 393 58.66 -33.61 -30.59
N MET A 394 58.23 -34.10 -29.42
CA MET A 394 58.56 -33.78 -28.00
C MET A 394 59.35 -32.50 -27.67
N GLU A 395 58.82 -31.70 -26.73
CA GLU A 395 59.42 -31.54 -25.38
C GLU A 395 58.53 -30.73 -24.40
N ASN A 396 58.47 -31.24 -23.17
CA ASN A 396 58.28 -30.60 -21.85
C ASN A 396 57.48 -29.28 -21.71
N ASP A 397 56.44 -29.29 -20.88
CA ASP A 397 56.43 -28.41 -19.69
C ASP A 397 55.44 -28.84 -18.58
N ARG A 398 56.04 -28.98 -17.39
CA ARG A 398 55.54 -28.81 -16.00
C ARG A 398 54.04 -28.84 -15.70
N MET A 399 53.70 -29.85 -14.89
CA MET A 399 52.52 -29.97 -14.03
C MET A 399 52.49 -28.86 -12.97
N TYR A 400 51.49 -27.96 -13.05
CA TYR A 400 51.04 -27.11 -11.94
C TYR A 400 49.79 -27.76 -11.31
N PRO A 401 49.56 -27.66 -9.99
CA PRO A 401 48.34 -28.16 -9.40
C PRO A 401 47.16 -27.25 -9.76
N ASP A 402 46.07 -27.87 -10.21
CA ASP A 402 44.80 -27.25 -10.58
C ASP A 402 44.15 -26.55 -9.36
N GLU A 403 44.25 -25.22 -9.28
CA GLU A 403 43.41 -24.37 -8.41
C GLU A 403 42.11 -23.91 -9.11
N GLY A 404 41.75 -24.52 -10.24
CA GLY A 404 40.60 -24.16 -11.07
C GLY A 404 39.27 -24.78 -10.66
N HIS A 405 39.28 -25.97 -10.02
CA HIS A 405 38.07 -26.75 -9.86
C HIS A 405 37.17 -26.28 -8.70
N ASP A 406 37.74 -25.70 -7.65
CA ASP A 406 36.97 -25.16 -6.52
C ASP A 406 36.29 -23.81 -6.83
N ARG A 407 36.83 -23.04 -7.78
CA ARG A 407 36.23 -21.76 -8.21
C ARG A 407 35.02 -21.97 -9.12
N GLU A 408 35.04 -22.99 -9.98
CA GLU A 408 33.90 -23.32 -10.85
C GLU A 408 32.71 -23.86 -10.06
N CYS A 409 32.91 -24.76 -9.09
CA CYS A 409 31.83 -25.24 -8.20
C CYS A 409 31.24 -24.11 -7.34
N SER A 410 32.06 -23.21 -6.80
CA SER A 410 31.56 -22.07 -6.00
C SER A 410 30.76 -21.06 -6.84
N ASN A 411 31.14 -20.87 -8.12
CA ASN A 411 30.42 -20.04 -9.06
C ASN A 411 29.12 -20.72 -9.52
N GLU A 412 29.11 -22.01 -9.81
CA GLU A 412 27.87 -22.75 -10.13
C GLU A 412 26.88 -22.78 -8.96
N ASP A 413 27.34 -23.00 -7.73
CA ASP A 413 26.49 -22.97 -6.54
C ASP A 413 25.90 -21.57 -6.28
N SER A 414 26.66 -20.50 -6.55
CA SER A 414 26.13 -19.13 -6.51
C SER A 414 25.11 -18.88 -7.61
N LYS A 415 25.37 -19.36 -8.84
CA LYS A 415 24.48 -19.23 -9.99
C LYS A 415 23.17 -19.98 -9.78
N ILE A 416 23.22 -21.19 -9.24
CA ILE A 416 22.05 -22.02 -8.92
C ILE A 416 21.25 -21.39 -7.77
N LYS A 417 21.91 -20.82 -6.74
CA LYS A 417 21.23 -20.09 -5.67
C LYS A 417 20.56 -18.82 -6.17
N ASP A 418 21.20 -18.08 -7.06
CA ASP A 418 20.65 -16.87 -7.65
C ASP A 418 19.49 -17.21 -8.60
N GLU A 419 19.62 -18.23 -9.47
CA GLU A 419 18.54 -18.72 -10.31
C GLU A 419 17.33 -19.20 -9.51
N LYS A 420 17.54 -19.93 -8.41
CA LYS A 420 16.46 -20.41 -7.53
C LYS A 420 15.74 -19.25 -6.84
N LYS A 421 16.49 -18.32 -6.25
CA LYS A 421 15.97 -17.10 -5.63
C LYS A 421 15.27 -16.20 -6.65
N ASP A 422 15.69 -16.29 -7.91
CA ASP A 422 15.12 -15.53 -9.01
C ASP A 422 13.83 -16.13 -9.56
N ASN A 423 13.71 -17.45 -9.59
CA ASN A 423 12.48 -18.15 -9.93
C ASN A 423 11.40 -17.96 -8.84
N GLU A 424 11.79 -17.97 -7.56
CA GLU A 424 10.88 -17.68 -6.44
C GLU A 424 10.28 -16.27 -6.52
N ARG A 425 11.05 -15.28 -6.94
CA ARG A 425 10.57 -13.89 -7.12
C ARG A 425 9.58 -13.76 -8.27
N PHE A 426 9.78 -14.52 -9.34
CA PHE A 426 8.94 -14.52 -10.53
C PHE A 426 7.55 -15.10 -10.22
N GLU A 427 7.51 -16.29 -9.60
CA GLU A 427 6.29 -16.96 -9.16
C GLU A 427 5.46 -16.06 -8.23
N LEU A 428 6.13 -15.34 -7.31
CA LEU A 428 5.45 -14.49 -6.34
C LEU A 428 4.66 -13.33 -6.99
N GLY A 429 5.18 -12.73 -8.06
CA GLY A 429 4.48 -11.64 -8.78
C GLY A 429 3.17 -12.11 -9.42
N HIS A 430 3.19 -13.27 -10.07
CA HIS A 430 2.00 -13.89 -10.64
C HIS A 430 0.98 -14.29 -9.58
N ILE A 431 1.43 -14.89 -8.47
CA ILE A 431 0.56 -15.26 -7.35
C ILE A 431 -0.19 -14.04 -6.81
N VAL A 432 0.49 -12.89 -6.65
CA VAL A 432 -0.13 -11.66 -6.13
C VAL A 432 -1.21 -11.15 -7.09
N ILE A 433 -0.96 -11.12 -8.40
CA ILE A 433 -1.98 -10.71 -9.37
C ILE A 433 -3.16 -11.67 -9.37
N SER A 434 -2.88 -12.98 -9.41
CA SER A 434 -3.91 -14.00 -9.34
C SER A 434 -4.76 -13.83 -8.08
N TYR A 435 -4.16 -13.52 -6.93
CA TYR A 435 -4.90 -13.22 -5.70
C TYR A 435 -5.82 -11.99 -5.87
N PHE A 436 -5.31 -10.87 -6.38
CA PHE A 436 -6.12 -9.65 -6.58
C PHE A 436 -7.32 -9.90 -7.51
N ILE A 437 -7.07 -10.58 -8.64
CA ILE A 437 -8.11 -10.87 -9.63
C ILE A 437 -9.11 -11.91 -9.10
N LEU A 438 -8.64 -13.07 -8.62
CA LEU A 438 -9.50 -14.16 -8.17
C LEU A 438 -10.34 -13.75 -6.97
N TYR A 439 -9.75 -13.03 -6.01
CA TYR A 439 -10.50 -12.56 -4.85
C TYR A 439 -11.53 -11.50 -5.25
N GLY A 440 -11.17 -10.55 -6.13
CA GLY A 440 -12.12 -9.56 -6.63
C GLY A 440 -13.32 -10.21 -7.33
N VAL A 441 -13.06 -11.16 -8.24
CA VAL A 441 -14.11 -11.86 -9.00
C VAL A 441 -14.93 -12.79 -8.11
N SER A 442 -14.28 -13.61 -7.27
CA SER A 442 -14.98 -14.51 -6.34
C SER A 442 -15.78 -13.75 -5.30
N GLY A 443 -15.28 -12.60 -4.81
CA GLY A 443 -16.00 -11.71 -3.90
C GLY A 443 -17.29 -11.20 -4.52
N ILE A 444 -17.26 -10.76 -5.79
CA ILE A 444 -18.45 -10.32 -6.53
C ILE A 444 -19.44 -11.48 -6.68
N ILE A 445 -18.98 -12.67 -7.09
CA ILE A 445 -19.85 -13.84 -7.32
C ILE A 445 -20.49 -14.32 -6.02
N LEU A 446 -19.70 -14.49 -4.95
CA LEU A 446 -20.18 -14.96 -3.65
C LEU A 446 -21.16 -13.98 -3.03
N PHE A 447 -20.94 -12.67 -3.17
CA PHE A 447 -21.89 -11.66 -2.66
C PHE A 447 -23.14 -11.51 -3.52
N ALA A 448 -23.04 -11.61 -4.85
CA ALA A 448 -24.20 -11.60 -5.73
C ALA A 448 -25.08 -12.84 -5.52
N ALA A 449 -24.49 -13.97 -5.12
CA ALA A 449 -25.19 -15.20 -4.77
C ALA A 449 -25.71 -15.22 -3.31
N PHE A 450 -25.20 -14.35 -2.44
CA PHE A 450 -25.69 -14.18 -1.07
C PHE A 450 -26.98 -13.35 -1.08
N PHE A 451 -28.10 -14.00 -1.39
CA PHE A 451 -29.40 -13.48 -0.95
C PHE A 451 -29.40 -13.50 0.58
N PRO A 452 -29.57 -12.35 1.27
CA PRO A 452 -29.83 -12.41 2.70
C PRO A 452 -31.10 -13.28 2.91
N PRO A 453 -31.16 -14.14 3.94
CA PRO A 453 -32.45 -14.64 4.37
C PRO A 453 -33.31 -13.43 4.68
N ALA A 454 -34.46 -13.38 4.00
CA ALA A 454 -35.44 -12.30 4.06
C ALA A 454 -35.91 -12.00 5.49
#